data_AF-U7MTI7-F1
#
_entry.id   AF-U7MTI7-F1
#
_cell.length_a   1.000
_cell.length_b   1.000
_cell.length_c   1.000
_cell.angle_alpha   90.00
_cell.angle_beta   90.00
_cell.angle_gamma   90.00
#
_symmetry.space_group_name_H-M   'P 1'
#
loop_
_entity.id
_entity.type
_entity.pdbx_description
1 polymer ?
#
loop_
_entity_poly.entity_id
_entity_poly.type
_entity_poly.pdbx_seq_one_letter_code
_entity_poly.pdbx_strand_id
1 'polypeptide(L)'
;MLDRVVAKAGEYPDEYFDDETNAALEKIPSLTSRMDSSGHLELSKESIMAEEPDLIIGQSETVNPETTIETALVQEPGFCGEVKNASFDDVYDHIDLYGTLFAKEDEAQKIKDEVAADLEKIGSDAGKGKTVAVLYPGIEGASTYAYGKDSMR
;
A
#
# COMPACT_ATOMS: atom_id res chain seq x y z
N MET A 1 -6.89 9.34 -13.07
CA MET A 1 -5.54 9.05 -12.56
C MET A 1 -5.08 7.66 -12.96
N LEU A 2 -5.91 6.62 -12.78
CA LEU A 2 -5.56 5.25 -13.21
C LEU A 2 -5.27 5.11 -14.72
N ASP A 3 -5.75 6.06 -15.53
CA ASP A 3 -5.41 6.21 -16.95
C ASP A 3 -3.92 6.44 -17.23
N ARG A 4 -3.13 6.82 -16.21
CA ARG A 4 -1.68 7.00 -16.31
C ARG A 4 -0.89 5.76 -15.88
N VAL A 5 -1.55 4.73 -15.35
CA VAL A 5 -0.88 3.51 -14.90
C VAL A 5 -0.67 2.59 -16.10
N VAL A 6 0.59 2.38 -16.47
CA VAL A 6 0.95 1.57 -17.64
C VAL A 6 0.89 0.06 -17.38
N ALA A 7 1.16 -0.35 -16.15
CA ALA A 7 1.09 -1.74 -15.72
C ALA A 7 0.86 -1.84 -14.20
N LYS A 8 0.33 -2.98 -13.76
CA LYS A 8 0.14 -3.33 -12.35
C LYS A 8 0.72 -4.71 -12.06
N ALA A 9 0.98 -5.00 -10.80
CA ALA A 9 1.45 -6.31 -10.37
C ALA A 9 0.95 -6.63 -8.97
N GLY A 10 0.59 -7.89 -8.74
CA GLY A 10 -0.06 -8.35 -7.52
C GLY A 10 -1.57 -8.49 -7.66
N GLU A 11 -2.21 -8.76 -6.53
CA GLU A 11 -3.65 -8.97 -6.42
C GLU A 11 -4.34 -7.67 -6.02
N TYR A 12 -5.47 -7.39 -6.65
CA TYR A 12 -6.30 -6.21 -6.42
C TYR A 12 -7.74 -6.69 -6.18
N PRO A 13 -8.08 -7.09 -4.94
CA PRO A 13 -9.40 -7.64 -4.63
C PRO A 13 -10.52 -6.64 -4.89
N ASP A 14 -11.58 -7.06 -5.58
CA ASP A 14 -12.68 -6.20 -6.01
C ASP A 14 -13.38 -5.52 -4.81
N GLU A 15 -13.39 -6.17 -3.63
CA GLU A 15 -14.02 -5.65 -2.42
C GLU A 15 -13.36 -4.37 -1.86
N TYR A 16 -12.15 -4.03 -2.31
CA TYR A 16 -11.45 -2.84 -1.85
C TYR A 16 -11.81 -1.57 -2.63
N PHE A 17 -12.46 -1.71 -3.79
CA PHE A 17 -12.69 -0.60 -4.70
C PHE A 17 -14.15 -0.55 -5.15
N ASP A 18 -14.59 0.65 -5.57
CA ASP A 18 -15.89 0.79 -6.22
C ASP A 18 -15.89 0.21 -7.64
N ASP A 19 -17.09 0.01 -8.20
CA ASP A 19 -17.29 -0.60 -9.52
C ASP A 19 -16.55 0.17 -10.64
N GLU A 20 -16.47 1.50 -10.55
CA GLU A 20 -15.79 2.33 -11.56
C GLU A 20 -14.27 2.08 -11.52
N THR A 21 -13.71 2.03 -10.31
CA THR A 21 -12.29 1.78 -10.07
C THR A 21 -11.91 0.35 -10.48
N ASN A 22 -12.72 -0.65 -10.14
CA ASN A 22 -12.51 -2.03 -10.58
C ASN A 22 -12.50 -2.14 -12.11
N ALA A 23 -13.47 -1.51 -12.79
CA ALA A 23 -13.51 -1.47 -14.25
C ALA A 23 -12.33 -0.71 -14.88
N ALA A 24 -11.69 0.21 -14.16
CA ALA A 24 -10.45 0.84 -14.59
C ALA A 24 -9.23 -0.08 -14.36
N LEU A 25 -9.15 -0.76 -13.22
CA LEU A 25 -8.08 -1.71 -12.88
C LEU A 25 -8.01 -2.89 -13.85
N GLU A 26 -9.16 -3.41 -14.30
CA GLU A 26 -9.23 -4.49 -15.30
C GLU A 26 -8.57 -4.14 -16.63
N LYS A 27 -8.50 -2.85 -16.98
CA LYS A 27 -7.91 -2.38 -18.24
C LYS A 27 -6.39 -2.21 -18.15
N ILE A 28 -5.83 -2.21 -16.95
CA ILE A 28 -4.40 -2.03 -16.73
C ILE A 28 -3.71 -3.40 -16.92
N PRO A 29 -2.71 -3.52 -17.82
CA PRO A 29 -1.94 -4.73 -18.00
C PRO A 29 -1.34 -5.24 -16.68
N SER A 30 -1.49 -6.54 -16.41
CA SER A 30 -0.94 -7.17 -15.20
C SER A 30 0.36 -7.89 -15.54
N LEU A 31 1.48 -7.50 -14.91
CA LEU A 31 2.79 -8.13 -15.12
C LEU A 31 2.84 -9.53 -14.50
N THR A 32 2.26 -9.68 -13.32
CA THR A 32 2.18 -10.93 -12.57
C THR A 32 1.19 -10.75 -11.42
N SER A 33 0.61 -11.85 -10.93
CA SER A 33 -0.05 -11.91 -9.63
C SER A 33 0.50 -13.04 -8.75
N ARG A 34 1.61 -13.67 -9.20
CA ARG A 34 2.23 -14.79 -8.47
C ARG A 34 2.90 -14.28 -7.21
N MET A 35 2.66 -14.98 -6.11
CA MET A 35 3.31 -14.74 -4.84
C MET A 35 4.04 -16.00 -4.40
N ASP A 36 5.11 -15.83 -3.63
CA ASP A 36 5.76 -16.92 -2.93
C ASP A 36 4.92 -17.39 -1.71
N SER A 37 5.41 -18.40 -1.00
CA SER A 37 4.73 -18.96 0.18
C SER A 37 4.57 -17.99 1.37
N SER A 38 5.26 -16.85 1.35
CA SER A 38 5.16 -15.79 2.36
C SER A 38 4.24 -14.65 1.93
N GLY A 39 3.66 -14.72 0.72
CA GLY A 39 2.81 -13.67 0.16
C GLY A 39 3.60 -12.55 -0.53
N HIS A 40 4.91 -12.71 -0.75
CA HIS A 40 5.70 -11.73 -1.49
C HIS A 40 5.54 -11.91 -2.98
N LEU A 41 5.35 -10.81 -3.69
CA LEU A 41 5.15 -10.78 -5.13
C LEU A 41 6.42 -11.24 -5.88
N GLU A 42 6.27 -12.24 -6.75
CA GLU A 42 7.32 -12.67 -7.65
C GLU A 42 7.35 -11.78 -8.90
N LEU A 43 8.24 -10.78 -8.90
CA LEU A 43 8.37 -9.80 -9.96
C LEU A 43 9.85 -9.53 -10.28
N SER A 44 10.21 -9.42 -11.56
CA SER A 44 11.58 -9.08 -11.95
C SER A 44 11.68 -7.60 -12.30
N LYS A 45 12.85 -6.99 -12.00
CA LYS A 45 13.14 -5.61 -12.40
C LYS A 45 13.00 -5.44 -13.92
N GLU A 46 13.50 -6.38 -14.71
CA GLU A 46 13.48 -6.31 -16.16
C GLU A 46 12.05 -6.23 -16.72
N SER A 47 11.11 -6.96 -16.11
CA SER A 47 9.70 -6.91 -16.52
C SER A 47 9.05 -5.54 -16.27
N ILE A 48 9.45 -4.83 -15.21
CA ILE A 48 8.97 -3.47 -14.93
C ILE A 48 9.60 -2.47 -15.88
N MET A 49 10.93 -2.52 -16.06
CA MET A 49 11.64 -1.56 -16.92
C MET A 49 11.21 -1.66 -18.38
N ALA A 50 10.75 -2.83 -18.83
CA ALA A 50 10.21 -3.02 -20.18
C ALA A 50 8.95 -2.20 -20.47
N GLU A 51 8.21 -1.80 -19.43
CA GLU A 51 7.04 -0.91 -19.54
C GLU A 51 7.42 0.58 -19.58
N GLU A 52 8.72 0.90 -19.52
CA GLU A 52 9.28 2.26 -19.53
C GLU A 52 8.61 3.23 -18.52
N PRO A 53 8.44 2.86 -17.23
CA PRO A 53 7.79 3.72 -16.26
C PRO A 53 8.64 4.96 -15.94
N ASP A 54 7.98 6.09 -15.74
CA ASP A 54 8.58 7.31 -15.18
C ASP A 54 8.54 7.32 -13.64
N LEU A 55 7.59 6.59 -13.05
CA LEU A 55 7.40 6.40 -11.62
C LEU A 55 7.01 4.96 -11.30
N ILE A 56 7.61 4.40 -10.25
CA ILE A 56 7.22 3.12 -9.65
C ILE A 56 6.68 3.39 -8.25
N ILE A 57 5.53 2.80 -7.93
CA ILE A 57 4.93 2.84 -6.60
C ILE A 57 4.93 1.42 -6.04
N GLY A 58 5.55 1.24 -4.88
CA GLY A 58 5.73 -0.06 -4.24
C GLY A 58 7.18 -0.55 -4.30
N GLN A 59 7.43 -1.69 -3.64
CA GLN A 59 8.76 -2.28 -3.57
C GLN A 59 8.68 -3.81 -3.57
N SER A 60 9.76 -4.44 -4.01
CA SER A 60 10.01 -5.87 -3.87
C SER A 60 11.49 -6.11 -3.58
N GLU A 61 11.88 -7.36 -3.36
CA GLU A 61 13.29 -7.71 -3.18
C GLU A 61 14.15 -7.30 -4.40
N THR A 62 13.57 -7.36 -5.60
CA THR A 62 14.27 -7.05 -6.86
C THR A 62 14.10 -5.58 -7.29
N VAL A 63 13.16 -4.84 -6.68
CA VAL A 63 12.74 -3.49 -7.07
C VAL A 63 12.74 -2.60 -5.83
N ASN A 64 13.84 -1.86 -5.67
CA ASN A 64 14.12 -1.04 -4.50
C ASN A 64 15.09 0.10 -4.88
N PRO A 65 15.42 1.05 -3.97
CA PRO A 65 16.22 2.22 -4.32
C PRO A 65 17.64 1.89 -4.80
N GLU A 66 18.17 0.71 -4.42
CA GLU A 66 19.48 0.25 -4.88
C GLU A 66 19.42 -0.32 -6.30
N THR A 67 18.27 -0.88 -6.70
CA THR A 67 18.10 -1.53 -8.00
C THR A 67 17.42 -0.66 -9.05
N THR A 68 16.66 0.37 -8.69
CA THR A 68 15.93 1.26 -9.62
C THR A 68 16.41 2.71 -9.59
N ILE A 69 17.72 2.94 -9.59
CA ILE A 69 18.33 4.27 -9.48
C ILE A 69 17.97 5.26 -10.61
N GLU A 70 17.50 4.76 -11.77
CA GLU A 70 17.21 5.58 -12.95
C GLU A 70 15.72 5.97 -13.08
N THR A 71 14.85 5.44 -12.21
CA THR A 71 13.40 5.67 -12.23
C THR A 71 12.95 6.17 -10.87
N ALA A 72 12.03 7.15 -10.83
CA ALA A 72 11.48 7.60 -9.55
C ALA A 72 10.77 6.43 -8.85
N LEU A 73 10.98 6.30 -7.55
CA LEU A 73 10.41 5.24 -6.73
C LEU A 73 9.76 5.84 -5.49
N VAL A 74 8.50 5.46 -5.25
CA VAL A 74 7.77 5.76 -4.02
C VAL A 74 7.53 4.44 -3.29
N GLN A 75 7.98 4.37 -2.04
CA GLN A 75 7.85 3.20 -1.18
C GLN A 75 7.04 3.56 0.05
N GLU A 76 6.30 2.59 0.61
CA GLU A 76 5.54 2.89 1.83
C GLU A 76 6.50 3.08 3.02
N PRO A 77 6.43 4.20 3.75
CA PRO A 77 7.35 4.49 4.86
C PRO A 77 7.37 3.40 5.95
N GLY A 78 6.24 2.71 6.13
CA GLY A 78 6.12 1.58 7.05
C GLY A 78 7.04 0.40 6.70
N PHE A 79 7.35 0.19 5.42
CA PHE A 79 8.27 -0.86 4.98
C PHE A 79 9.74 -0.42 4.99
N CYS A 80 10.02 0.88 5.04
CA CYS A 80 11.37 1.43 5.17
C CYS A 80 11.89 1.41 6.63
N GLY A 81 11.04 1.02 7.58
CA GLY A 81 11.36 1.07 9.02
C GLY A 81 11.34 2.48 9.61
N GLU A 82 10.88 3.47 8.85
CA GLU A 82 10.78 4.88 9.24
C GLU A 82 9.66 5.11 10.26
N VAL A 83 8.57 4.35 10.13
CA VAL A 83 7.46 4.40 11.08
C VAL A 83 7.84 3.70 12.39
N LYS A 84 7.64 4.41 13.51
CA LYS A 84 7.88 3.92 14.87
C LYS A 84 6.70 4.24 15.76
N ASN A 85 6.08 3.22 16.34
CA ASN A 85 4.79 3.34 17.03
C ASN A 85 3.72 3.93 16.09
N ALA A 86 3.36 3.17 15.05
CA ALA A 86 2.44 3.59 14.00
C ALA A 86 1.11 4.14 14.56
N SER A 87 0.59 5.14 13.86
CA SER A 87 -0.58 5.93 14.22
C SER A 87 -1.34 6.40 12.97
N PHE A 88 -2.51 7.01 13.16
CA PHE A 88 -3.25 7.62 12.05
C PHE A 88 -2.55 8.86 11.48
N ASP A 89 -1.61 9.48 12.20
CA ASP A 89 -0.81 10.57 11.65
C ASP A 89 0.08 10.06 10.49
N ASP A 90 0.60 8.85 10.59
CA ASP A 90 1.36 8.21 9.49
C ASP A 90 0.48 7.97 8.26
N VAL A 91 -0.81 7.72 8.45
CA VAL A 91 -1.79 7.60 7.35
C VAL A 91 -2.03 8.97 6.69
N TYR A 92 -2.17 10.03 7.50
CA TYR A 92 -2.35 11.39 6.99
C TYR A 92 -1.14 11.90 6.22
N ASP A 93 0.06 11.65 6.72
CA ASP A 93 1.31 11.99 6.03
C ASP A 93 1.40 11.30 4.67
N HIS A 94 0.91 10.05 4.58
CA HIS A 94 0.86 9.32 3.32
C HIS A 94 -0.17 9.87 2.34
N ILE A 95 -1.34 10.27 2.83
CA ILE A 95 -2.36 10.94 2.01
C ILE A 95 -1.79 12.26 1.45
N ASP A 96 -1.05 13.01 2.25
CA ASP A 96 -0.39 14.25 1.83
C ASP A 96 0.75 14.01 0.81
N LEU A 97 1.50 12.92 0.96
CA LEU A 97 2.50 12.50 -0.03
C LEU A 97 1.87 12.32 -1.41
N TYR A 98 0.80 11.52 -1.51
CA TYR A 98 0.13 11.28 -2.79
C TYR A 98 -0.63 12.52 -3.30
N GLY A 99 -1.22 13.30 -2.40
CA GLY A 99 -1.82 14.60 -2.73
C GLY A 99 -0.81 15.53 -3.40
N THR A 100 0.39 15.64 -2.84
CA THR A 100 1.47 16.46 -3.42
C THR A 100 1.98 15.85 -4.73
N LEU A 101 2.25 14.55 -4.76
CA LEU A 101 2.81 13.85 -5.92
C LEU A 101 1.94 14.00 -7.17
N PHE A 102 0.62 13.98 -7.00
CA PHE A 102 -0.34 14.06 -8.09
C PHE A 102 -0.99 15.43 -8.27
N ALA A 103 -0.58 16.45 -7.50
CA ALA A 103 -1.19 17.78 -7.47
C ALA A 103 -2.71 17.71 -7.21
N LYS A 104 -3.06 17.04 -6.11
CA LYS A 104 -4.38 16.66 -5.62
C LYS A 104 -4.55 16.97 -4.13
N GLU A 105 -3.98 18.08 -3.69
CA GLU A 105 -3.96 18.49 -2.29
C GLU A 105 -5.38 18.74 -1.73
N ASP A 106 -6.29 19.30 -2.54
CA ASP A 106 -7.68 19.52 -2.13
C ASP A 106 -8.44 18.19 -1.94
N GLU A 107 -8.22 17.21 -2.82
CA GLU A 107 -8.78 15.87 -2.66
C GLU A 107 -8.15 15.11 -1.49
N ALA A 108 -6.84 15.22 -1.29
CA ALA A 108 -6.13 14.66 -0.15
C ALA A 108 -6.70 15.20 1.18
N GLN A 109 -6.94 16.51 1.27
CA GLN A 109 -7.54 17.10 2.47
C GLN A 109 -8.94 16.53 2.76
N LYS A 110 -9.79 16.35 1.73
CA LYS A 110 -11.12 15.75 1.90
C LYS A 110 -11.04 14.34 2.45
N ILE A 111 -10.12 13.52 1.92
CA ILE A 111 -9.92 12.14 2.40
C ILE A 111 -9.48 12.13 3.86
N LYS A 112 -8.55 13.02 4.26
CA LYS A 112 -8.16 13.14 5.67
C LYS A 112 -9.32 13.53 6.57
N ASP A 113 -10.16 14.46 6.13
CA ASP A 113 -11.36 14.88 6.88
C ASP A 113 -12.37 13.72 7.03
N GLU A 114 -12.54 12.91 5.99
CA GLU A 114 -13.40 11.71 6.02
C GLU A 114 -12.87 10.65 7.01
N VAL A 115 -11.57 10.34 6.93
CA VAL A 115 -10.91 9.42 7.87
C VAL A 115 -11.04 9.92 9.31
N ALA A 116 -10.80 11.21 9.56
CA ALA A 116 -10.94 11.80 10.89
C ALA A 116 -12.38 11.66 11.42
N ALA A 117 -13.38 11.94 10.58
CA ALA A 117 -14.79 11.80 10.94
C ALA A 117 -15.17 10.34 11.24
N ASP A 118 -14.59 9.37 10.54
CA ASP A 118 -14.82 7.95 10.82
C ASP A 118 -14.18 7.50 12.12
N LEU A 119 -12.98 8.00 12.45
CA LEU A 119 -12.33 7.74 13.73
C LEU A 119 -13.13 8.30 14.91
N GLU A 120 -13.72 9.48 14.76
CA GLU A 120 -14.59 10.07 15.77
C GLU A 120 -15.81 9.18 16.08
N LYS A 121 -16.35 8.46 15.08
CA LYS A 121 -17.49 7.54 15.25
C LYS A 121 -17.13 6.28 16.04
N ILE A 122 -15.89 5.81 15.98
CA ILE A 122 -15.43 4.60 16.71
C ILE A 122 -15.39 4.86 18.22
N GLY A 123 -15.10 6.10 18.63
CA GLY A 123 -15.08 6.52 20.03
C GLY A 123 -13.78 6.15 20.76
N SER A 124 -13.33 7.03 21.66
CA SER A 124 -12.04 6.92 22.36
C SER A 124 -11.92 5.75 23.34
N ASP A 125 -13.02 5.09 23.66
CA ASP A 125 -13.11 3.96 24.59
C ASP A 125 -13.18 2.60 23.89
N ALA A 126 -13.16 2.57 22.56
CA ALA A 126 -13.08 1.34 21.78
C ALA A 126 -11.93 0.44 22.28
N GLY A 127 -12.26 -0.80 22.64
CA GLY A 127 -11.28 -1.78 23.11
C GLY A 127 -10.66 -1.51 24.49
N LYS A 128 -11.13 -0.51 25.25
CA LYS A 128 -10.56 -0.17 26.56
C LYS A 128 -10.52 -1.38 27.51
N GLY A 129 -9.33 -1.67 28.04
CA GLY A 129 -9.09 -2.78 28.96
C GLY A 129 -9.02 -4.16 28.30
N LYS A 130 -8.98 -4.23 26.96
CA LYS A 130 -8.77 -5.46 26.20
C LYS A 130 -7.31 -5.58 25.76
N THR A 131 -6.88 -6.82 25.55
CA THR A 131 -5.61 -7.15 24.88
C THR A 131 -5.95 -7.73 23.52
N VAL A 132 -5.30 -7.23 22.48
CA VAL A 132 -5.52 -7.62 21.08
C VAL A 132 -4.18 -7.96 20.45
N ALA A 133 -4.19 -8.93 19.54
CA ALA A 133 -3.07 -9.23 18.65
C ALA A 133 -3.61 -9.29 17.22
N VAL A 134 -2.88 -8.70 16.27
CA VAL A 134 -3.15 -8.79 14.84
C VAL A 134 -2.14 -9.78 14.26
N LEU A 135 -2.62 -10.73 13.46
CA LEU A 135 -1.83 -11.84 12.95
C LEU A 135 -1.95 -11.93 11.43
N TYR A 136 -0.85 -12.24 10.76
CA TYR A 136 -0.86 -12.76 9.39
C TYR A 136 -0.72 -14.29 9.48
N PRO A 137 -1.81 -15.05 9.30
CA PRO A 137 -1.78 -16.50 9.45
C PRO A 137 -0.97 -17.14 8.31
N GLY A 138 -0.05 -18.04 8.67
CA GLY A 138 0.66 -18.83 7.67
C GLY A 138 -0.26 -19.89 7.04
N ILE A 139 -0.23 -20.01 5.71
CA ILE A 139 -0.91 -21.06 4.96
C ILE A 139 0.05 -22.22 4.67
N GLU A 140 -0.47 -23.44 4.55
CA GLU A 140 0.28 -24.64 4.12
C GLU A 140 1.60 -24.91 4.89
N GLY A 141 1.62 -24.62 6.19
CA GLY A 141 2.79 -24.85 7.04
C GLY A 141 3.79 -23.69 7.10
N ALA A 142 3.49 -22.57 6.44
CA ALA A 142 4.24 -21.33 6.59
C ALA A 142 4.13 -20.75 8.02
N SER A 143 5.09 -19.90 8.38
CA SER A 143 5.11 -19.21 9.67
C SER A 143 3.92 -18.26 9.81
N THR A 144 3.37 -18.18 11.03
CA THR A 144 2.42 -17.11 11.39
C THR A 144 3.19 -15.91 11.92
N TYR A 145 2.83 -14.72 11.45
CA TYR A 145 3.44 -13.46 11.87
C TYR A 145 2.48 -12.67 12.75
N ALA A 146 3.05 -11.90 13.69
CA ALA A 146 2.30 -10.98 14.54
C ALA A 146 2.75 -9.55 14.28
N TYR A 147 1.80 -8.62 14.25
CA TYR A 147 2.07 -7.21 14.04
C TYR A 147 2.33 -6.50 15.37
N GLY A 148 3.45 -5.78 15.42
CA GLY A 148 3.91 -5.05 16.60
C GLY A 148 3.44 -3.60 16.61
N LYS A 149 3.98 -2.82 17.54
CA LYS A 149 3.67 -1.39 17.68
C LYS A 149 4.07 -0.54 16.46
N ASP A 150 5.04 -0.99 15.68
CA ASP A 150 5.51 -0.28 14.48
C ASP A 150 4.62 -0.58 13.25
N SER A 151 3.60 -1.42 13.41
CA SER A 151 2.61 -1.74 12.37
C SER A 151 1.29 -1.02 12.65
N MET A 152 0.58 -0.65 11.58
CA MET A 152 -0.73 -0.04 11.71
C MET A 152 -1.72 -1.00 12.39
N ARG A 153 -2.48 -0.50 13.37
CA ARG A 153 -3.35 -1.28 14.27
C ARG A 153 -4.53 -0.48 14.76
#